data_AF-A0A9D5LNU5-F1
#
_entry.id   AF-A0A9D5LNU5-F1
#
_cell.length_a   1.000
_cell.length_b   1.000
_cell.length_c   1.000
_cell.angle_alpha   90.00
_cell.angle_beta   90.00
_cell.angle_gamma   90.00
#
_symmetry.space_group_name_H-M   'P 1'
#
loop_
_entity.id
_entity.type
_entity.pdbx_description
1 polymer ?
#
loop_
_entity_poly.entity_id
_entity_poly.type
_entity_poly.pdbx_seq_one_letter_code
_entity_poly.pdbx_strand_id
1 'polypeptide(L)' 'MRDNVLWRKQSRIIMLLADTLKISPERALDLYYSTKVYEQMTSPKYGLQQMSDDYILEELINELRDTQ' A
#
# COMPACT_ATOMS: atom_id res chain seq x y z
N MET A 1 5.33 -6.29 14.31
CA MET A 1 6.21 -6.55 13.14
C MET A 1 7.49 -5.76 13.36
N ARG A 2 8.69 -6.30 13.06
CA ARG A 2 9.91 -5.47 13.12
C ARG A 2 9.88 -4.49 11.95
N ASP A 3 10.38 -3.27 12.13
CA ASP A 3 10.39 -2.23 11.08
C ASP A 3 10.99 -2.73 9.78
N ASN A 4 12.02 -3.58 9.89
CA ASN A 4 12.70 -4.18 8.75
C ASN A 4 11.83 -5.10 7.86
N VAL A 5 10.72 -5.60 8.40
CA VAL A 5 9.81 -6.49 7.66
C VAL A 5 8.68 -5.67 7.06
N LEU A 6 8.26 -4.59 7.73
CA LEU A 6 7.20 -3.71 7.25
C LEU A 6 7.60 -3.00 5.96
N TRP A 7 8.81 -2.44 5.88
CA TRP A 7 9.26 -1.76 4.65
C TRP A 7 9.30 -2.70 3.45
N ARG A 8 9.73 -3.96 3.63
CA ARG A 8 9.74 -4.96 2.55
C ARG A 8 8.33 -5.24 2.04
N LYS A 9 7.37 -5.36 2.96
CA LYS A 9 5.96 -5.56 2.62
C LYS A 9 5.41 -4.36 1.86
N GLN A 10 5.67 -3.15 2.34
CA GLN A 10 5.26 -1.92 1.64
C GLN A 10 5.87 -1.84 0.24
N SER A 11 7.17 -2.13 0.06
CA SER A 11 7.80 -2.18 -1.25
C SER A 11 7.14 -3.17 -2.20
N ARG A 12 6.78 -4.38 -1.74
CA ARG A 12 6.05 -5.36 -2.56
C ARG A 12 4.69 -4.83 -2.99
N ILE A 13 3.95 -4.21 -2.08
CA ILE A 13 2.63 -3.65 -2.36
C ILE A 13 2.73 -2.50 -3.39
N ILE A 14 3.74 -1.64 -3.28
CA ILE A 14 4.00 -0.57 -4.24
C ILE A 14 4.28 -1.14 -5.64
N MET A 15 5.08 -2.21 -5.74
CA MET A 15 5.35 -2.89 -7.01
C MET A 15 4.07 -3.51 -7.61
N LEU A 16 3.26 -4.18 -6.77
CA LEU A 16 1.97 -4.73 -7.20
C LEU A 16 1.01 -3.63 -7.69
N LEU A 17 0.99 -2.48 -7.02
CA LEU A 17 0.19 -1.32 -7.43
C LEU A 17 0.64 -0.78 -8.78
N ALA A 18 1.96 -0.64 -9.00
CA ALA A 18 2.54 -0.22 -10.27
C ALA A 18 2.12 -1.15 -11.42
N ASP A 19 2.25 -2.47 -11.20
CA ASP A 19 1.88 -3.49 -12.18
C ASP A 19 0.37 -3.52 -12.46
N THR A 20 -0.46 -3.27 -11.44
CA THR A 20 -1.92 -3.28 -11.56
C THR A 20 -2.44 -2.06 -12.29
N LEU A 21 -1.91 -0.87 -11.97
CA LEU A 21 -2.32 0.39 -12.60
C LEU A 21 -1.58 0.68 -13.92
N LYS A 22 -0.59 -0.14 -14.29
CA LYS A 22 0.28 0.06 -15.47
C LYS A 22 0.97 1.42 -15.46
N ILE A 23 1.49 1.81 -14.29
CA ILE A 23 2.25 3.05 -14.07
C ILE A 23 3.68 2.73 -13.65
N SER A 24 4.55 3.74 -13.63
CA SER A 24 5.93 3.54 -13.15
C SER A 24 5.96 3.28 -11.63
N PRO A 25 6.95 2.54 -11.11
CA PRO A 25 7.11 2.34 -9.68
C PRO A 25 7.22 3.65 -8.89
N GLU A 26 7.86 4.68 -9.45
CA GLU A 26 7.96 6.01 -8.85
C GLU A 26 6.59 6.65 -8.70
N ARG A 27 5.74 6.56 -9.74
CA ARG A 27 4.37 7.09 -9.66
C ARG A 27 3.52 6.31 -8.66
N ALA A 28 3.68 4.98 -8.59
CA ALA A 28 2.99 4.14 -7.62
C ALA A 28 3.43 4.46 -6.18
N LEU A 29 4.72 4.76 -5.98
CA LEU A 29 5.27 5.19 -4.69
C LEU A 29 4.63 6.51 -4.23
N ASP A 30 4.58 7.51 -5.12
CA ASP A 30 3.95 8.80 -4.83
C ASP A 30 2.48 8.63 -4.44
N LEU A 31 1.73 7.82 -5.21
CA LEU A 31 0.33 7.52 -4.90
C LEU A 31 0.20 6.81 -3.56
N TYR A 32 1.00 5.78 -3.31
CA TYR A 32 0.95 5.01 -2.07
C TYR A 32 1.10 5.90 -0.83
N TYR A 33 2.08 6.81 -0.82
CA TYR A 33 2.30 7.72 0.31
C TYR A 33 1.19 8.75 0.51
N SER A 34 0.34 8.98 -0.49
CA SER A 34 -0.82 9.87 -0.37
C SER A 34 -2.07 9.20 0.21
N THR A 35 -2.04 7.89 0.45
CA THR A 35 -3.21 7.11 0.88
C THR A 35 -3.34 7.00 2.41
N LYS A 36 -4.58 6.91 2.89
CA LYS A 36 -4.92 6.50 4.26
C LYS A 36 -4.46 5.07 4.52
N VAL A 37 -4.45 4.19 3.52
CA VAL A 37 -3.87 2.85 3.65
C VAL A 37 -2.42 2.91 4.14
N TYR A 38 -1.59 3.84 3.63
CA TYR A 38 -0.23 4.03 4.15
C TYR A 38 -0.22 4.48 5.62
N GLU A 39 -1.06 5.45 6.00
CA GLU A 39 -1.21 5.89 7.40
C GLU A 39 -1.62 4.73 8.32
N GLN A 40 -2.51 3.87 7.85
CA GLN A 40 -2.97 2.70 8.60
C GLN A 40 -1.91 1.60 8.68
N MET A 41 -1.14 1.38 7.62
CA MET A 41 -0.03 0.42 7.58
C MET A 41 1.10 0.77 8.55
N THR A 42 1.32 2.06 8.80
CA THR A 42 2.33 2.54 9.76
C THR A 42 1.81 2.59 11.20
N SER A 43 0.49 2.44 11.41
CA SER A 43 -0.13 2.51 12.73
C SER A 43 -0.65 1.13 13.18
N PRO A 44 -0.01 0.50 14.19
CA PRO A 44 -0.34 -0.87 14.60
C PRO A 44 -1.80 -1.08 15.02
N LYS A 45 -2.50 -0.01 15.41
CA LYS A 45 -3.89 -0.03 15.89
C LYS A 45 -4.91 -0.52 14.85
N TYR A 46 -4.60 -0.40 13.56
CA TYR A 46 -5.49 -0.85 12.48
C TYR A 46 -5.23 -2.31 12.07
N GLY A 47 -4.09 -2.88 12.46
CA GLY A 47 -3.75 -4.27 12.13
C GLY A 47 -3.46 -4.55 10.65
N LEU A 48 -3.48 -3.53 9.78
CA LEU A 48 -3.34 -3.67 8.34
C LEU A 48 -2.04 -4.38 7.93
N GLN A 49 -0.95 -4.15 8.67
CA GLN A 49 0.35 -4.80 8.46
C GLN A 49 0.30 -6.34 8.53
N GLN A 50 -0.73 -6.91 9.15
CA GLN A 50 -0.92 -8.36 9.30
C GLN A 50 -1.75 -8.97 8.17
N MET A 51 -2.43 -8.17 7.36
CA MET A 51 -3.25 -8.63 6.25
C MET A 51 -2.38 -9.10 5.07
N SER A 52 -2.96 -9.84 4.13
CA SER A 52 -2.27 -10.26 2.90
C SER A 52 -1.92 -9.04 2.03
N ASP A 53 -0.95 -9.20 1.12
CA ASP A 53 -0.61 -8.14 0.17
C ASP A 53 -1.78 -7.82 -0.76
N ASP A 54 -2.50 -8.85 -1.23
CA ASP A 54 -3.65 -8.70 -2.12
C ASP A 54 -4.78 -7.91 -1.45
N TYR A 55 -5.03 -8.15 -0.15
CA TYR A 55 -6.03 -7.38 0.60
C TYR A 55 -5.67 -5.89 0.65
N ILE A 56 -4.40 -5.58 0.94
CA ILE A 56 -3.94 -4.19 1.04
C ILE A 56 -3.94 -3.52 -0.34
N LEU A 57 -3.64 -4.27 -1.39
CA LEU A 57 -3.73 -3.79 -2.78
C LEU A 57 -5.16 -3.44 -3.16
N GLU A 58 -6.14 -4.28 -2.83
CA GLU A 58 -7.56 -4.00 -3.08
C GLU A 58 -8.02 -2.75 -2.32
N GLU A 59 -7.65 -2.59 -1.04
CA GLU A 59 -7.95 -1.39 -0.26
C GLU A 59 -7.33 -0.13 -0.90
N LEU A 60 -6.08 -0.21 -1.39
CA LEU A 60 -5.44 0.89 -2.13
C LEU A 60 -6.21 1.26 -3.38
N ILE A 61 -6.61 0.27 -4.18
CA ILE A 61 -7.35 0.49 -5.43
C ILE A 61 -8.72 1.10 -5.14
N ASN A 62 -9.41 0.63 -4.11
CA ASN A 62 -10.70 1.18 -3.69
C ASN A 62 -10.55 2.62 -3.21
N GLU A 63 -9.57 2.92 -2.35
CA GLU A 63 -9.33 4.29 -1.90
C GLU A 63 -9.00 5.24 -3.06
N LEU A 64 -8.14 4.81 -3.99
CA LEU A 64 -7.78 5.61 -5.16
C LEU A 64 -8.96 5.83 -6.12
N ARG A 65 -9.92 4.89 -6.19
CA ARG A 65 -11.15 5.07 -6.96
C ARG A 65 -12.12 6.03 -6.29
N ASP A 66 -12.26 5.96 -4.97
CA ASP A 66 -13.17 6.82 -4.20
C ASP A 66 -12.67 8.27 -4.10
N THR A 67 -11.36 8.48 -4.26
CA THR A 67 -10.71 9.81 -4.20
C THR A 67 -10.68 10.51 -5.57
N GLN A 68 -11.11 9.84 -6.65
CA GLN A 68 -11.25 10.39 -8.01
C GLN A 68 -12.68 10.89 -8.25
#